data_AF-A0A6A1VUD0-F1
#
_entry.id   AF-A0A6A1VUD0-F1
#
_cell.length_a   1.000
_cell.length_b   1.000
_cell.length_c   1.000
_cell.angle_alpha   90.00
_cell.angle_beta   90.00
_cell.angle_gamma   90.00
#
_symmetry.space_group_name_H-M   'P 1'
#
loop_
_entity.id
_entity.type
_entity.pdbx_description
1 polymer ?
#
loop_
_entity_poly.entity_id
_entity_poly.type
_entity_poly.pdbx_seq_one_letter_code
_entity_poly.pdbx_strand_id
1 'polypeptide(L)'
;MAIFGVCSCLRCYQRNLVVELSSPTRITRPRLLLSGNISNGIMLNCYHGALHDDFMFLGTEAISVGRVGDDFWYADPLGDPNGTFWLQGCHTVHYAYNSLWMGNFIHPDWDMFQSTHPCAEFHTAAWAICGGPIYVCDSVGNPTSKLLKSLVLWNGSILRCQYHALPTRDCLFEDHYMMVK
;
A
#
# COMPACT_ATOMS: atom_id res chain seq x y z
N MET A 1 -18.79 -5.30 1.30
CA MET A 1 -19.20 -4.02 1.92
C MET A 1 -17.98 -3.31 2.52
N ALA A 2 -17.14 -4.02 3.28
CA ALA A 2 -15.83 -3.59 3.80
C ALA A 2 -14.90 -2.80 2.84
N ILE A 3 -14.65 -3.33 1.63
CA ILE A 3 -13.71 -2.73 0.66
C ILE A 3 -14.11 -1.29 0.27
N PHE A 4 -15.41 -0.96 0.30
CA PHE A 4 -15.90 0.38 -0.04
C PHE A 4 -15.62 1.43 1.03
N GLY A 5 -15.59 1.06 2.32
CA GLY A 5 -15.30 1.99 3.41
C GLY A 5 -13.83 2.44 3.42
N VAL A 6 -12.91 1.50 3.19
CA VAL A 6 -11.46 1.79 3.09
C VAL A 6 -11.14 2.69 1.89
N CYS A 7 -11.86 2.49 0.78
CA CYS A 7 -11.68 3.23 -0.47
C CYS A 7 -11.82 4.77 -0.27
N SER A 8 -12.88 5.23 0.40
CA SER A 8 -13.12 6.66 0.62
C SER A 8 -12.12 7.36 1.55
N CYS A 9 -11.34 6.59 2.31
CA CYS A 9 -10.55 7.06 3.43
C CYS A 9 -9.06 7.22 3.12
N LEU A 10 -8.62 6.96 1.87
CA LEU A 10 -7.20 6.98 1.49
C LEU A 10 -6.90 8.01 0.43
N ARG A 11 -5.92 8.87 0.72
CA ARG A 11 -5.42 9.90 -0.21
C ARG A 11 -3.92 9.90 -0.32
N CYS A 12 -3.44 10.01 -1.56
CA CYS A 12 -2.07 10.44 -1.86
C CYS A 12 -2.10 11.85 -2.48
N TYR A 13 -1.11 12.67 -2.11
CA TYR A 13 -0.90 13.99 -2.70
C TYR A 13 0.14 13.94 -3.82
N GLN A 14 -0.16 14.59 -4.95
CA GLN A 14 0.75 14.71 -6.08
C GLN A 14 0.69 16.11 -6.67
N ARG A 15 1.66 16.98 -6.33
CA ARG A 15 1.75 18.37 -6.85
C ARG A 15 0.40 19.10 -6.92
N ASN A 16 -0.33 19.15 -5.80
CA ASN A 16 -1.67 19.75 -5.65
C ASN A 16 -2.84 19.00 -6.31
N LEU A 17 -2.61 17.78 -6.82
CA LEU A 17 -3.67 16.83 -7.17
C LEU A 17 -3.83 15.81 -6.04
N VAL A 18 -5.08 15.51 -5.71
CA VAL A 18 -5.44 14.48 -4.75
C VAL A 18 -5.83 13.22 -5.53
N VAL A 19 -5.18 12.10 -5.24
CA VAL A 19 -5.54 10.79 -5.78
C VAL A 19 -6.25 10.00 -4.69
N GLU A 20 -7.51 9.64 -4.96
CA GLU A 20 -8.39 8.90 -4.05
C GLU A 20 -8.73 7.53 -4.61
N LEU A 21 -8.81 6.56 -3.70
CA LEU A 21 -9.34 5.23 -3.97
C LEU A 21 -10.87 5.26 -4.01
N SER A 22 -11.50 5.95 -4.96
CA SER A 22 -12.97 6.16 -4.86
C SER A 22 -13.85 4.89 -5.07
N SER A 23 -13.32 3.79 -5.61
CA SER A 23 -14.02 2.50 -5.74
C SER A 23 -13.10 1.38 -6.27
N PRO A 24 -13.41 0.08 -6.01
CA PRO A 24 -12.65 -1.06 -6.55
C PRO A 24 -12.64 -1.13 -8.10
N THR A 25 -13.49 -0.37 -8.79
CA THR A 25 -13.69 -0.48 -10.25
C THR A 25 -13.31 0.77 -11.06
N ARG A 26 -12.81 1.85 -10.44
CA ARG A 26 -12.51 3.07 -11.21
C ARG A 26 -11.36 3.91 -10.66
N ILE A 27 -10.14 3.58 -11.07
CA ILE A 27 -9.04 4.56 -11.12
C ILE A 27 -9.33 5.46 -12.34
N THR A 28 -9.99 6.60 -12.13
CA THR A 28 -10.16 7.61 -13.20
C THR A 28 -8.81 8.20 -13.53
N ARG A 29 -8.16 7.71 -14.60
CA ARG A 29 -6.87 8.13 -15.16
C ARG A 29 -6.38 9.50 -14.62
N PRO A 30 -5.71 9.54 -13.46
CA PRO A 30 -4.99 10.72 -13.08
C PRO A 30 -3.74 10.72 -13.96
N ARG A 31 -3.38 11.89 -14.48
CA ARG A 31 -2.10 12.09 -15.16
C ARG A 31 -0.99 12.01 -14.09
N LEU A 32 -0.71 10.80 -13.57
CA LEU A 32 0.45 10.59 -12.72
C LEU A 32 1.69 10.88 -13.58
N LEU A 33 2.59 11.67 -13.00
CA LEU A 33 3.89 11.97 -13.59
C LEU A 33 4.93 11.06 -12.94
N LEU A 34 5.83 10.53 -13.77
CA LEU A 34 7.04 9.83 -13.35
C LEU A 34 7.91 10.77 -12.51
N SER A 35 7.94 10.57 -11.20
CA SER A 35 9.00 11.13 -10.36
C SER A 35 9.23 10.24 -9.15
N GLY A 36 10.51 9.94 -8.92
CA GLY A 36 10.99 9.15 -7.82
C GLY A 36 11.97 8.11 -8.34
N ASN A 37 13.26 8.33 -8.10
CA ASN A 37 14.23 7.24 -7.98
C ASN A 37 14.25 6.93 -6.48
N ILE A 38 13.99 5.67 -6.09
CA ILE A 38 14.46 5.26 -4.76
C ILE A 38 15.96 5.14 -4.95
N SER A 39 16.70 6.02 -4.27
CA SER A 39 18.15 6.12 -4.29
C SER A 39 18.84 4.75 -4.15
N ASN A 40 20.09 4.66 -4.61
CA ASN A 40 21.02 3.52 -4.56
C ASN A 40 21.33 2.96 -3.12
N GLY A 41 20.35 2.92 -2.22
CA GLY A 41 20.47 2.47 -0.85
C GLY A 41 20.15 0.99 -0.69
N ILE A 42 20.65 0.42 0.41
CA ILE A 42 20.35 -0.96 0.83
C ILE A 42 18.87 -1.01 1.23
N MET A 43 18.06 -1.80 0.50
CA MET A 43 16.69 -2.11 0.88
C MET A 43 16.69 -3.26 1.89
N LEU A 44 16.37 -2.98 3.15
CA LEU A 44 16.15 -4.00 4.18
C LEU A 44 14.66 -3.97 4.57
N ASN A 45 13.84 -4.70 3.81
CA ASN A 45 12.39 -4.79 4.01
C ASN A 45 12.06 -6.04 4.85
N CYS A 46 12.44 -6.03 6.12
CA CYS A 46 12.08 -7.10 7.06
C CYS A 46 11.51 -6.51 8.33
N TYR A 47 10.49 -7.18 8.86
CA TYR A 47 9.64 -6.93 10.04
C TYR A 47 10.26 -6.16 11.22
N HIS A 48 11.57 -6.27 11.42
CA HIS A 48 12.27 -5.69 12.56
C HIS A 48 12.27 -4.14 12.58
N GLY A 49 11.99 -3.47 11.46
CA GLY A 49 11.94 -2.01 11.39
C GLY A 49 10.60 -1.36 11.76
N ALA A 50 9.51 -2.13 11.91
CA ALA A 50 8.17 -1.59 12.10
C ALA A 50 7.81 -1.26 13.57
N LEU A 51 8.55 -1.82 14.54
CA LEU A 51 8.12 -1.84 15.95
C LEU A 51 9.15 -1.29 16.95
N HIS A 52 10.30 -0.79 16.49
CA HIS A 52 11.35 -0.33 17.40
C HIS A 52 11.83 1.07 17.03
N ASP A 53 11.53 2.06 17.88
CA ASP A 53 11.90 3.46 17.69
C ASP A 53 13.43 3.63 17.50
N ASP A 54 14.23 2.77 18.14
CA ASP A 54 15.68 2.72 17.99
C ASP A 54 16.11 2.43 16.54
N PHE A 55 15.36 1.57 15.83
CA PHE A 55 15.61 1.30 14.42
C PHE A 55 15.23 2.49 13.54
N MET A 56 14.16 3.20 13.88
CA MET A 56 13.74 4.40 13.15
C MET A 56 14.73 5.55 13.33
N PHE A 57 15.41 5.63 14.47
CA PHE A 57 16.43 6.65 14.72
C PHE A 57 17.81 6.30 14.16
N LEU A 58 18.28 5.07 14.36
CA LEU A 58 19.63 4.64 13.97
C LEU A 58 19.68 4.02 12.56
N GLY A 59 18.61 3.34 12.15
CA GLY A 59 18.54 2.62 10.89
C GLY A 59 18.36 3.52 9.67
N THR A 60 17.80 4.73 9.83
CA THR A 60 17.60 5.69 8.73
C THR A 60 18.90 6.23 8.15
N GLU A 61 20.03 6.09 8.85
CA GLU A 61 21.35 6.41 8.29
C GLU A 61 21.79 5.43 7.19
N ALA A 62 21.28 4.18 7.23
CA ALA A 62 21.65 3.12 6.32
C ALA A 62 20.52 2.71 5.36
N ILE A 63 19.26 2.91 5.75
CA ILE A 63 18.08 2.39 5.07
C ILE A 63 17.09 3.53 4.84
N SER A 64 16.57 3.63 3.61
CA SER A 64 15.61 4.68 3.23
C SER A 64 14.15 4.19 3.16
N VAL A 65 13.92 2.88 3.22
CA VAL A 65 12.61 2.23 3.07
C VAL A 65 12.39 1.26 4.23
N GLY A 66 11.23 1.32 4.88
CA GLY A 66 10.92 0.49 6.04
C GLY A 66 9.50 -0.03 6.00
N ARG A 67 9.33 -1.30 6.39
CA ARG A 67 8.02 -1.92 6.58
C ARG A 67 7.26 -1.19 7.68
N VAL A 68 6.03 -0.81 7.40
CA VAL A 68 5.20 -0.05 8.35
C VAL A 68 4.09 -0.87 8.98
N GLY A 69 4.12 -2.20 8.87
CA GLY A 69 3.10 -3.05 9.49
C GLY A 69 3.46 -4.53 9.45
N ASP A 70 2.52 -5.33 9.95
CA ASP A 70 2.65 -6.79 9.96
C ASP A 70 2.50 -7.38 8.55
N ASP A 71 3.06 -8.58 8.36
CA ASP A 71 2.99 -9.32 7.11
C ASP A 71 1.54 -9.54 6.66
N PHE A 72 1.32 -9.51 5.35
CA PHE A 72 0.00 -9.82 4.81
C PHE A 72 -0.34 -11.33 4.90
N TRP A 73 -1.53 -11.64 5.46
CA TRP A 73 -2.09 -12.99 5.53
C TRP A 73 -3.22 -13.17 4.51
N TYR A 74 -3.05 -14.07 3.55
CA TYR A 74 -4.05 -14.32 2.48
C TYR A 74 -5.34 -15.02 2.96
N ALA A 75 -5.31 -15.60 4.15
CA ALA A 75 -6.43 -16.26 4.80
C ALA A 75 -6.39 -15.97 6.30
N ASP A 76 -7.57 -15.91 6.93
CA ASP A 76 -7.66 -15.68 8.37
C ASP A 76 -7.07 -16.87 9.13
N PRO A 77 -6.07 -16.65 10.02
CA PRO A 77 -5.44 -17.72 10.77
C PRO A 77 -6.40 -18.43 11.74
N LEU A 78 -7.53 -17.81 12.07
CA LEU A 78 -8.59 -18.40 12.91
C LEU A 78 -9.69 -19.08 12.09
N GLY A 79 -9.59 -19.08 10.75
CA GLY A 79 -10.47 -19.82 9.86
C GLY A 79 -11.78 -19.12 9.48
N ASP A 80 -11.91 -17.80 9.68
CA ASP A 80 -13.05 -17.04 9.16
C ASP A 80 -13.08 -17.15 7.62
N PRO A 81 -14.15 -17.73 7.02
CA PRO A 81 -14.29 -17.84 5.57
C PRO A 81 -14.32 -16.47 4.87
N ASN A 82 -14.74 -15.41 5.56
CA ASN A 82 -14.73 -14.05 5.04
C ASN A 82 -13.39 -13.34 5.23
N GLY A 83 -12.46 -13.93 5.97
CA GLY A 83 -11.11 -13.45 6.23
C GLY A 83 -10.41 -12.94 4.98
N THR A 84 -10.46 -13.76 3.92
CA THR A 84 -9.89 -13.44 2.61
C THR A 84 -10.36 -12.10 2.03
N PHE A 85 -11.55 -11.59 2.38
CA PHE A 85 -12.07 -10.33 1.83
C PHE A 85 -11.76 -9.11 2.70
N TRP A 86 -11.85 -9.23 4.02
CA TRP A 86 -11.68 -8.09 4.91
C TRP A 86 -10.22 -7.86 5.33
N LEU A 87 -9.39 -8.91 5.40
CA LEU A 87 -7.96 -8.79 5.78
C LEU A 87 -7.19 -7.83 4.88
N GLN A 88 -7.57 -7.76 3.60
CA GLN A 88 -6.97 -6.85 2.63
C GLN A 88 -7.23 -5.38 2.95
N GLY A 89 -8.46 -5.07 3.33
CA GLY A 89 -8.78 -3.75 3.82
C GLY A 89 -8.04 -3.46 5.13
N CYS A 90 -7.96 -4.43 6.05
CA CYS A 90 -7.28 -4.23 7.34
C CYS A 90 -5.81 -3.91 7.13
N HIS A 91 -5.16 -4.68 6.25
CA HIS A 91 -3.78 -4.49 5.84
C HIS A 91 -3.59 -3.08 5.27
N THR A 92 -4.40 -2.67 4.31
CA THR A 92 -4.32 -1.33 3.70
C THR A 92 -4.51 -0.20 4.73
N VAL A 93 -5.51 -0.31 5.62
CA VAL A 93 -5.79 0.71 6.64
C VAL A 93 -4.65 0.79 7.65
N HIS A 94 -4.20 -0.33 8.21
CA HIS A 94 -3.10 -0.34 9.18
C HIS A 94 -1.85 0.33 8.61
N TYR A 95 -1.52 0.01 7.36
CA TYR A 95 -0.34 0.56 6.70
C TYR A 95 -0.47 2.05 6.41
N ALA A 96 -1.65 2.54 6.04
CA ALA A 96 -1.88 3.98 5.89
C ALA A 96 -1.75 4.74 7.22
N TYR A 97 -2.32 4.21 8.29
CA TYR A 97 -2.20 4.83 9.63
C TYR A 97 -0.77 4.81 10.15
N ASN A 98 -0.05 3.70 9.99
CA ASN A 98 1.35 3.65 10.39
C ASN A 98 2.23 4.55 9.50
N SER A 99 1.88 4.71 8.22
CA SER A 99 2.53 5.68 7.32
C SER A 99 2.36 7.13 7.78
N LEU A 100 1.26 7.48 8.47
CA LEU A 100 1.07 8.82 9.04
C LEU A 100 2.15 9.17 10.06
N TRP A 101 2.57 8.19 10.86
CA TRP A 101 3.62 8.35 11.86
C TRP A 101 5.01 8.11 11.26
N MET A 102 5.25 6.95 10.65
CA MET A 102 6.57 6.50 10.17
C MET A 102 7.05 7.25 8.93
N GLY A 103 6.13 7.72 8.08
CA GLY A 103 6.45 8.41 6.83
C GLY A 103 7.22 9.73 7.01
N ASN A 104 7.31 10.23 8.25
CA ASN A 104 8.11 11.40 8.59
C ASN A 104 9.61 11.10 8.71
N PHE A 105 10.00 9.83 8.82
CA PHE A 105 11.38 9.41 9.07
C PHE A 105 11.91 8.47 7.99
N ILE A 106 11.06 7.57 7.50
CA ILE A 106 11.42 6.55 6.52
C ILE A 106 10.37 6.47 5.43
N HIS A 107 10.74 6.02 4.23
CA HIS A 107 9.79 5.76 3.17
C HIS A 107 8.97 4.48 3.49
N PRO A 108 7.65 4.58 3.72
CA PRO A 108 6.81 3.44 4.04
C PRO A 108 6.79 2.39 2.94
N ASP A 109 6.94 1.14 3.38
CA ASP A 109 6.80 -0.06 2.57
C ASP A 109 5.52 -0.78 2.97
N TRP A 110 4.63 -0.98 1.99
CA TRP A 110 3.31 -1.57 2.19
C TRP A 110 3.27 -3.10 2.10
N ASP A 111 4.44 -3.74 2.07
CA ASP A 111 4.60 -5.17 1.88
C ASP A 111 4.10 -5.63 0.50
N MET A 112 4.13 -6.94 0.27
CA MET A 112 3.78 -7.56 -1.00
C MET A 112 2.27 -7.78 -1.15
N PHE A 113 1.79 -7.90 -2.40
CA PHE A 113 0.46 -8.43 -2.67
C PHE A 113 0.48 -9.58 -3.69
N GLN A 114 -0.61 -10.35 -3.72
CA GLN A 114 -0.82 -11.43 -4.69
C GLN A 114 -1.78 -10.97 -5.78
N SER A 115 -1.37 -11.03 -7.05
CA SER A 115 -2.21 -10.60 -8.17
C SER A 115 -3.29 -11.61 -8.55
N THR A 116 -3.22 -12.83 -7.99
CA THR A 116 -4.23 -13.89 -8.11
C THR A 116 -5.27 -13.88 -6.99
N HIS A 117 -5.11 -13.03 -5.98
CA HIS A 117 -6.01 -12.98 -4.83
C HIS A 117 -7.42 -12.50 -5.23
N PRO A 118 -8.51 -12.97 -4.60
CA PRO A 118 -9.89 -12.54 -4.93
C PRO A 118 -10.11 -11.02 -4.88
N CYS A 119 -9.36 -10.32 -4.02
CA CYS A 119 -9.38 -8.85 -3.91
C CYS A 119 -8.17 -8.17 -4.56
N ALA A 120 -7.50 -8.81 -5.52
CA ALA A 120 -6.27 -8.29 -6.13
C ALA A 120 -6.47 -6.91 -6.78
N GLU A 121 -7.65 -6.61 -7.34
CA GLU A 121 -7.94 -5.30 -7.94
C GLU A 121 -7.85 -4.17 -6.91
N PHE A 122 -8.42 -4.38 -5.73
CA PHE A 122 -8.34 -3.43 -4.62
C PHE A 122 -6.89 -3.24 -4.16
N HIS A 123 -6.13 -4.32 -4.00
CA HIS A 123 -4.70 -4.26 -3.66
C HIS A 123 -3.88 -3.51 -4.71
N THR A 124 -4.08 -3.83 -5.98
CA THR A 124 -3.37 -3.16 -7.05
C THR A 124 -3.66 -1.66 -7.05
N ALA A 125 -4.90 -1.26 -6.80
CA ALA A 125 -5.27 0.14 -6.68
C ALA A 125 -4.67 0.81 -5.43
N ALA A 126 -4.64 0.12 -4.28
CA ALA A 126 -3.99 0.59 -3.06
C ALA A 126 -2.48 0.82 -3.26
N TRP A 127 -1.77 -0.12 -3.88
CA TRP A 127 -0.34 0.02 -4.15
C TRP A 127 -0.02 1.01 -5.27
N ALA A 128 -0.95 1.23 -6.21
CA ALA A 128 -0.79 2.29 -7.19
C ALA A 128 -0.73 3.69 -6.54
N ILE A 129 -1.37 3.86 -5.38
CA ILE A 129 -1.42 5.15 -4.66
C ILE A 129 -0.57 5.18 -3.39
N CYS A 130 -0.04 4.05 -2.91
CA CYS A 130 0.65 3.97 -1.62
C CYS A 130 1.89 4.88 -1.53
N GLY A 131 2.46 5.25 -2.69
CA GLY A 131 3.68 6.07 -2.79
C GLY A 131 4.97 5.30 -2.48
N GLY A 132 4.86 4.07 -1.98
CA GLY A 132 5.94 3.15 -1.65
C GLY A 132 6.42 2.27 -2.82
N PRO A 133 7.29 1.30 -2.54
CA PRO A 133 7.61 0.22 -3.48
C PRO A 133 6.39 -0.68 -3.74
N ILE A 134 6.38 -1.34 -4.90
CA ILE A 134 5.34 -2.30 -5.29
C ILE A 134 6.00 -3.66 -5.48
N TYR A 135 5.65 -4.61 -4.60
CA TYR A 135 6.13 -5.98 -4.65
C TYR A 135 4.97 -6.95 -4.89
N VAL A 136 5.24 -8.01 -5.67
CA VAL A 136 4.25 -9.04 -5.99
C VAL A 136 4.81 -10.40 -5.58
N CYS A 137 4.04 -11.19 -4.83
CA CYS A 137 4.44 -12.52 -4.33
C CYS A 137 3.75 -13.67 -5.07
N ASP A 138 3.48 -13.49 -6.37
CA ASP A 138 2.90 -14.54 -7.21
C ASP A 138 3.88 -15.70 -7.46
N SER A 139 3.35 -16.91 -7.61
CA SER A 139 4.15 -18.06 -8.01
C SER A 139 4.79 -17.85 -9.39
N VAL A 140 6.07 -18.21 -9.50
CA VAL A 140 6.84 -18.13 -10.75
C VAL A 140 6.20 -19.03 -11.82
N GLY A 141 6.08 -18.52 -13.04
CA GLY A 141 5.48 -19.25 -14.17
C GLY A 141 4.01 -18.95 -14.41
N ASN A 142 3.34 -18.24 -13.49
CA ASN A 142 2.02 -17.69 -13.77
C ASN A 142 2.12 -16.56 -14.81
N PRO A 143 1.21 -16.50 -15.80
CA PRO A 143 1.18 -15.40 -16.74
C PRO A 143 1.01 -14.08 -16.00
N THR A 144 1.79 -13.06 -16.38
CA THR A 144 1.62 -11.70 -15.85
C THR A 144 0.17 -11.28 -16.02
N SER A 145 -0.53 -11.08 -14.91
CA SER A 145 -1.96 -10.78 -14.92
C SER A 145 -2.21 -9.48 -15.67
N LYS A 146 -3.38 -9.37 -16.30
CA LYS A 146 -3.86 -8.12 -16.92
C LYS A 146 -3.81 -6.96 -15.93
N LEU A 147 -3.97 -7.29 -14.64
CA LEU A 147 -3.92 -6.38 -13.53
C LEU A 147 -2.51 -5.77 -13.33
N LEU A 148 -1.44 -6.58 -13.29
CA LEU A 148 -0.08 -6.03 -13.19
C LEU A 148 0.29 -5.16 -14.38
N LYS A 149 -0.17 -5.54 -15.59
CA LYS A 149 0.01 -4.70 -16.78
C LYS A 149 -0.69 -3.35 -16.69
N SER A 150 -1.70 -3.20 -15.84
CA SER A 150 -2.38 -1.91 -15.63
C SER A 150 -1.56 -0.92 -14.80
N LEU A 151 -0.58 -1.39 -14.03
CA LEU A 151 0.34 -0.54 -13.26
C LEU A 151 1.49 0.03 -14.10
N VAL A 152 1.75 -0.58 -15.25
CA VAL A 152 2.93 -0.29 -16.08
C VAL A 152 2.50 0.50 -17.32
N LEU A 153 3.17 1.61 -17.58
CA LEU A 153 3.00 2.39 -18.79
C LEU A 153 3.56 1.64 -20.01
N TRP A 154 3.16 2.07 -21.20
CA TRP A 154 3.58 1.48 -22.47
C TRP A 154 5.11 1.42 -22.67
N ASN A 155 5.86 2.30 -22.00
CA ASN A 155 7.32 2.35 -22.04
C ASN A 155 8.01 1.51 -20.94
N GLY A 156 7.26 0.69 -20.19
CA GLY A 156 7.77 -0.13 -19.10
C GLY A 156 7.95 0.60 -17.77
N SER A 157 7.69 1.90 -17.71
CA SER A 157 7.80 2.68 -16.47
C SER A 157 6.53 2.60 -15.62
N ILE A 158 6.65 2.78 -14.31
CA ILE A 158 5.52 2.79 -13.38
C ILE A 158 5.25 4.20 -12.89
N LEU A 159 3.97 4.49 -12.69
CA LEU A 159 3.55 5.75 -12.09
C LEU A 159 3.65 5.64 -10.57
N ARG A 160 4.20 6.68 -9.93
CA ARG A 160 4.33 6.74 -8.47
C ARG A 160 3.85 8.07 -7.92
N CYS A 161 3.20 7.95 -6.79
CA CYS A 161 2.81 9.05 -5.94
C CYS A 161 4.05 9.76 -5.36
N GLN A 162 3.99 11.08 -5.24
CA GLN A 162 5.11 11.87 -4.67
C GLN A 162 5.19 11.69 -3.15
N TYR A 163 4.04 11.56 -2.50
CA TYR A 163 3.90 11.33 -1.06
C TYR A 163 3.16 10.03 -0.83
N HIS A 164 3.33 9.45 0.35
CA HIS A 164 2.67 8.20 0.71
C HIS A 164 1.18 8.42 0.94
N ALA A 165 0.39 7.37 0.73
CA ALA A 165 -1.03 7.43 1.02
C ALA A 165 -1.26 7.51 2.53
N LEU A 166 -2.12 8.44 2.95
CA LEU A 166 -2.48 8.67 4.33
C LEU A 166 -4.00 8.59 4.51
N PRO A 167 -4.47 8.30 5.74
CA PRO A 167 -5.87 8.44 6.09
C PRO A 167 -6.34 9.87 5.86
N THR A 168 -7.56 10.03 5.39
CA THR A 168 -8.16 11.35 5.22
C THR A 168 -8.56 11.94 6.56
N ARG A 169 -8.59 13.27 6.65
CA ARG A 169 -8.87 13.96 7.93
C ARG A 169 -10.24 13.59 8.51
N ASP A 170 -11.21 13.32 7.65
CA ASP A 170 -12.58 12.94 8.01
C ASP A 170 -12.69 11.52 8.55
N CYS A 171 -11.71 10.64 8.31
CA CYS A 171 -11.70 9.29 8.86
C CYS A 171 -10.63 9.08 9.95
N LEU A 172 -9.74 10.05 10.18
CA LEU A 172 -8.56 9.89 11.03
C LEU A 172 -8.86 9.38 12.45
N PHE A 173 -10.03 9.73 13.01
CA PHE A 173 -10.45 9.34 14.36
C PHE A 173 -11.62 8.36 14.37
N GLU A 174 -11.99 7.83 13.21
CA GLU A 174 -13.03 6.82 13.09
C GLU A 174 -12.45 5.44 13.44
N ASP A 175 -13.30 4.55 13.97
CA ASP A 175 -12.86 3.20 14.30
C ASP A 175 -12.49 2.41 13.04
N HIS A 176 -11.19 2.17 12.88
CA HIS A 176 -10.63 1.41 11.76
C HIS A 176 -11.25 0.03 11.64
N TYR A 177 -11.59 -0.65 12.74
CA TYR A 177 -12.22 -1.98 12.70
C TYR A 177 -13.59 -1.94 12.02
N MET A 178 -14.32 -0.83 12.16
CA MET A 178 -15.62 -0.61 11.51
C MET A 178 -15.49 -0.26 10.03
N MET A 179 -14.31 0.14 9.54
CA MET A 179 -14.08 0.40 8.12
C MET A 179 -13.91 -0.89 7.30
N VAL A 180 -13.60 -2.01 7.97
CA VAL A 180 -13.14 -3.25 7.35
C VAL A 180 -13.99 -4.47 7.62
N LYS A 181 -14.88 -4.46 8.62
CA LYS A 181 -15.85 -5.53 8.85
C LYS A 181 -17.25 -5.15 8.39
#